data_AF-A0AAD4NK27-F1
#
_entry.id   AF-A0AAD4NK27-F1
#
_cell.length_a   1.000
_cell.length_b   1.000
_cell.length_c   1.000
_cell.angle_alpha   90.00
_cell.angle_beta   90.00
_cell.angle_gamma   90.00
#
_symmetry.space_group_name_H-M   'P 1'
#
loop_
_entity.id
_entity.type
_entity.pdbx_description
1 polymer ?
#
loop_
_entity_poly.entity_id
_entity_poly.type
_entity_poly.pdbx_seq_one_letter_code
_entity_poly.pdbx_strand_id
1 'polypeptide(L)'
;MGITLNDIPAGQTFEQFCDLIRSNLISDDSSAAPPTNRDIRCLFDLYDLDRDGVLSPRESKAANKDLIQKINDLRCALIVVDFQNDFVAGSLAIKHGPARQDPIEALEPLNHLLRRHAHFRRIIYTLDWHPSNHISFYEHCRNSDRTLSKEDKIRKLKPFDTVKFDNPNFKQTLYPTHCVQGSWGAELCPDLIRAESAKYVQKGSQVFVDAYSGFVDNQGEYRSELEPILREEKIEALFICGLALDICVSATARDAAKLKFLTAVILDCSKGLTHEQINEKCEELRALNVAMIDSTVVEEFLDSHKMPWRWVCQLAGIPFESASAALNRSTQNGIHELNHNSTANGHASKPERTSMHNGEAHIAKGIREANEVQDSNFVASRDDGSISHKQADNGITV
;
A
#
# COMPACT_ATOMS: atom_id res chain seq x y z
N MET A 1 24.93 -8.54 -12.70
CA MET A 1 24.35 -9.68 -13.45
C MET A 1 23.44 -10.39 -12.48
N GLY A 2 22.13 -10.40 -12.73
CA GLY A 2 21.18 -11.13 -11.88
C GLY A 2 21.41 -12.63 -12.03
N ILE A 3 21.24 -13.38 -10.94
CA ILE A 3 21.28 -14.85 -10.96
C ILE A 3 20.00 -15.32 -11.63
N THR A 4 20.09 -16.09 -12.71
CA THR A 4 18.92 -16.73 -13.32
C THR A 4 18.44 -17.86 -12.43
N LEU A 5 17.13 -17.93 -12.20
CA LEU A 5 16.51 -19.07 -11.53
C LEU A 5 16.73 -20.34 -12.37
N ASN A 6 17.11 -21.42 -11.69
CA ASN A 6 17.34 -22.71 -12.33
C ASN A 6 16.04 -23.36 -12.79
N ASP A 7 16.14 -24.15 -13.86
CA ASP A 7 15.06 -24.98 -14.37
C ASP A 7 14.56 -26.00 -13.32
N ILE A 8 13.26 -26.24 -13.32
CA ILE A 8 12.60 -27.37 -12.68
C ILE A 8 13.07 -28.66 -13.38
N PRO A 9 13.74 -29.59 -12.68
CA PRO A 9 14.20 -30.83 -13.27
C PRO A 9 13.04 -31.75 -13.70
N ALA A 10 13.30 -32.68 -14.61
CA ALA A 10 12.37 -33.76 -14.91
C ALA A 10 12.34 -34.83 -13.80
N GLY A 11 11.25 -35.58 -13.73
CA GLY A 11 11.07 -36.68 -12.78
C GLY A 11 10.81 -36.23 -11.34
N GLN A 12 10.42 -34.96 -11.14
CA GLN A 12 10.10 -34.44 -9.82
C GLN A 12 8.75 -34.98 -9.37
N THR A 13 8.71 -35.65 -8.21
CA THR A 13 7.44 -35.95 -7.53
C THR A 13 6.81 -34.67 -7.01
N PHE A 14 5.54 -34.73 -6.65
CA PHE A 14 4.85 -33.61 -6.01
C PHE A 14 5.58 -33.07 -4.76
N GLU A 15 6.11 -33.94 -3.90
CA GLU A 15 6.85 -33.55 -2.70
C GLU A 15 8.16 -32.82 -3.06
N GLN A 16 8.93 -33.37 -4.00
CA GLN A 16 10.18 -32.76 -4.46
C GLN A 16 9.93 -31.39 -5.12
N PHE A 17 8.84 -31.29 -5.89
CA PHE A 17 8.41 -30.03 -6.47
C PHE A 17 8.03 -28.99 -5.39
N CYS A 18 7.33 -29.41 -4.33
CA CYS A 18 7.01 -28.52 -3.21
C CYS A 18 8.28 -27.96 -2.54
N ASP A 19 9.27 -28.82 -2.29
CA ASP A 19 10.54 -28.41 -1.69
C ASP A 19 11.31 -27.45 -2.61
N LEU A 20 11.34 -27.75 -3.92
CA LEU A 20 11.97 -26.91 -4.94
C LEU A 20 11.34 -25.52 -4.98
N ILE A 21 10.01 -25.42 -5.04
CA ILE A 21 9.30 -24.14 -5.11
C ILE A 21 9.58 -23.31 -3.86
N ARG A 22 9.44 -23.89 -2.65
CA ARG A 22 9.69 -23.14 -1.41
C ARG A 22 11.14 -22.68 -1.27
N SER A 23 12.09 -23.55 -1.57
CA SER A 23 13.50 -23.25 -1.36
C SER A 23 14.06 -22.25 -2.37
N ASN A 24 13.58 -22.30 -3.61
CA ASN A 24 14.20 -21.58 -4.72
C ASN A 24 13.37 -20.44 -5.29
N LEU A 25 12.05 -20.45 -5.14
CA LEU A 25 11.17 -19.46 -5.78
C LEU A 25 10.48 -18.53 -4.77
N ILE A 26 10.23 -18.99 -3.55
CA ILE A 26 9.45 -18.22 -2.58
C ILE A 26 10.37 -17.49 -1.62
N SER A 27 10.10 -16.20 -1.44
CA SER A 27 10.57 -15.40 -0.31
C SER A 27 9.39 -15.15 0.63
N ASP A 28 9.70 -14.95 1.92
CA ASP A 28 8.69 -14.68 2.93
C ASP A 28 7.95 -13.38 2.59
N ASP A 29 6.62 -13.40 2.70
CA ASP A 29 5.81 -12.20 2.84
C ASP A 29 5.74 -11.97 4.34
N SER A 30 6.32 -10.89 4.87
CA SER A 30 6.39 -10.65 6.33
C SER A 30 5.01 -10.61 7.00
N SER A 31 3.93 -10.59 6.22
CA SER A 31 2.55 -10.66 6.68
C SER A 31 1.80 -11.96 6.34
N ALA A 32 2.42 -12.94 5.67
CA ALA A 32 1.76 -14.18 5.28
C ALA A 32 2.63 -15.43 5.50
N ALA A 33 1.97 -16.52 5.92
CA ALA A 33 2.64 -17.82 6.02
C ALA A 33 3.11 -18.32 4.63
N PRO A 34 4.24 -19.05 4.57
CA PRO A 34 4.66 -19.71 3.33
C PRO A 34 3.56 -20.62 2.77
N PRO A 35 3.51 -20.84 1.43
CA PRO A 35 2.48 -21.66 0.82
C PRO A 35 2.54 -23.10 1.32
N THR A 36 1.38 -23.64 1.69
CA THR A 36 1.21 -25.04 2.09
C THR A 36 1.34 -25.97 0.90
N ASN A 37 1.48 -27.29 1.11
CA ASN A 37 1.50 -28.25 -0.01
C ASN A 37 0.20 -28.12 -0.82
N ARG A 38 -0.93 -27.87 -0.17
CA ARG A 38 -2.21 -27.66 -0.84
C ARG A 38 -2.18 -26.47 -1.79
N ASP A 39 -1.52 -25.38 -1.41
CA ASP A 39 -1.41 -24.19 -2.27
C ASP A 39 -0.54 -24.48 -3.50
N ILE A 40 0.61 -25.14 -3.29
CA ILE A 40 1.53 -25.51 -4.37
C ILE A 40 0.92 -26.57 -5.29
N ARG A 41 0.01 -27.42 -4.78
CA ARG A 41 -0.67 -28.44 -5.58
C ARG A 41 -1.37 -27.86 -6.80
N CYS A 42 -2.01 -26.70 -6.68
CA CYS A 42 -2.64 -26.03 -7.81
C CYS A 42 -1.64 -25.67 -8.92
N LEU A 43 -0.41 -25.30 -8.55
CA LEU A 43 0.66 -25.02 -9.52
C LEU A 43 1.20 -26.31 -10.14
N PHE A 44 1.36 -27.36 -9.35
CA PHE A 44 1.82 -28.67 -9.83
C PHE A 44 0.83 -29.27 -10.84
N ASP A 45 -0.46 -29.27 -10.51
CA ASP A 45 -1.53 -29.83 -11.35
C ASP A 45 -1.73 -29.07 -12.68
N LEU A 46 -1.20 -27.84 -12.82
CA LEU A 46 -1.17 -27.16 -14.12
C LEU A 46 -0.24 -27.85 -15.12
N TYR A 47 0.79 -28.54 -14.61
CA TYR A 47 1.84 -29.13 -15.41
C TYR A 47 1.81 -30.66 -15.39
N ASP A 48 1.33 -31.31 -14.33
CA ASP A 48 1.07 -32.75 -14.27
C ASP A 48 -0.21 -33.10 -15.07
N LEU A 49 -0.07 -33.19 -16.40
CA LEU A 49 -1.18 -33.32 -17.35
C LEU A 49 -1.75 -34.73 -17.39
N ASP A 50 -0.91 -35.75 -17.21
CA ASP A 50 -1.34 -37.14 -17.15
C ASP A 50 -1.77 -37.59 -15.73
N ARG A 51 -1.53 -36.75 -14.72
CA ARG A 51 -1.94 -36.93 -13.32
C ARG A 51 -1.29 -38.14 -12.66
N ASP A 52 -0.07 -38.49 -13.06
CA ASP A 52 0.68 -39.59 -12.47
C ASP A 52 1.43 -39.19 -11.19
N GLY A 53 1.45 -37.88 -10.86
CA GLY A 53 2.09 -37.32 -9.68
C GLY A 53 3.58 -37.03 -9.85
N VAL A 54 4.10 -37.09 -11.08
CA VAL A 54 5.51 -36.88 -11.43
C VAL A 54 5.61 -36.02 -12.70
N LEU A 55 6.39 -34.94 -12.66
CA LEU A 55 6.59 -34.13 -13.87
C LEU A 55 7.49 -34.86 -14.88
N SER A 56 6.91 -35.34 -15.98
CA SER A 56 7.66 -35.91 -17.10
C SER A 56 8.62 -34.87 -17.71
N PRO A 57 9.59 -35.29 -18.56
CA PRO A 57 10.46 -34.34 -19.26
C PRO A 57 9.70 -33.32 -20.13
N ARG A 58 8.52 -33.69 -20.64
CA ARG A 58 7.69 -32.78 -21.45
C ARG A 58 7.00 -31.73 -20.57
N GLU A 59 6.48 -32.15 -19.43
CA GLU A 59 5.76 -31.28 -18.49
C GLU A 59 6.71 -30.34 -17.78
N SER A 60 7.87 -30.83 -17.35
CA SER A 60 8.92 -29.98 -16.76
C SER A 60 9.41 -28.92 -17.75
N LYS A 61 9.55 -29.28 -19.03
CA LYS A 61 9.88 -28.32 -20.08
C LYS A 61 8.78 -27.27 -20.27
N ALA A 62 7.50 -27.66 -20.15
CA ALA A 62 6.39 -26.71 -20.19
C ALA A 62 6.41 -25.77 -18.98
N ALA A 63 6.61 -26.30 -17.77
CA ALA A 63 6.75 -25.51 -16.54
C ALA A 63 7.91 -24.50 -16.63
N ASN A 64 9.07 -24.93 -17.11
CA ASN A 64 10.23 -24.04 -17.25
C ASN A 64 9.97 -22.92 -18.26
N LYS A 65 9.33 -23.24 -19.39
CA LYS A 65 8.97 -22.24 -20.39
C LYS A 65 7.91 -21.26 -19.89
N ASP A 66 6.86 -21.76 -19.26
CA ASP A 66 5.67 -20.97 -18.96
C ASP A 66 5.73 -20.23 -17.62
N LEU A 67 6.63 -20.64 -16.73
CA LEU A 67 6.84 -20.05 -15.41
C LEU A 67 8.28 -19.53 -15.22
N ILE A 68 9.27 -20.42 -15.23
CA ILE A 68 10.66 -20.08 -14.86
C ILE A 68 11.26 -19.04 -15.81
N GLN A 69 11.09 -19.23 -17.12
CA GLN A 69 11.57 -18.28 -18.12
C GLN A 69 10.88 -16.91 -17.97
N LYS A 70 9.57 -16.88 -17.71
CA LYS A 70 8.86 -15.62 -17.46
C LYS A 70 9.40 -14.90 -16.23
N ILE A 71 9.68 -15.64 -15.15
CA ILE A 71 10.28 -15.09 -13.93
C ILE A 71 11.65 -14.48 -14.22
N ASN A 72 12.50 -15.22 -14.96
CA ASN A 72 13.84 -14.75 -15.34
C ASN A 72 13.81 -13.53 -16.26
N ASP A 73 12.74 -13.38 -17.05
CA ASP A 73 12.56 -12.24 -17.96
C ASP A 73 11.88 -11.03 -17.31
N LEU A 74 11.41 -11.15 -16.06
CA LEU A 74 10.72 -10.07 -15.36
C LEU A 74 11.57 -8.82 -15.28
N ARG A 75 10.95 -7.69 -15.60
CA ARG A 75 11.54 -6.37 -15.42
C ARG A 75 10.81 -5.67 -14.29
N CYS A 76 11.58 -5.24 -13.29
CA CYS A 76 11.05 -4.56 -12.14
C CYS A 76 11.39 -3.06 -12.10
N ALA A 77 10.53 -2.28 -11.46
CA ALA A 77 10.82 -0.91 -11.03
C ALA A 77 10.73 -0.77 -9.51
N LEU A 78 11.49 0.16 -8.97
CA LEU A 78 11.27 0.73 -7.64
C LEU A 78 10.62 2.10 -7.80
N ILE A 79 9.45 2.28 -7.20
CA ILE A 79 8.71 3.54 -7.15
C ILE A 79 8.81 4.08 -5.72
N VAL A 80 9.45 5.23 -5.58
CA VAL A 80 9.57 5.96 -4.33
C VAL A 80 8.55 7.10 -4.34
N VAL A 81 7.52 6.95 -3.53
CA VAL A 81 6.38 7.85 -3.49
C VAL A 81 6.65 8.99 -2.53
N ASP A 82 6.66 10.21 -3.06
CA ASP A 82 6.56 11.48 -2.33
C ASP A 82 7.49 11.60 -1.11
N PHE A 83 8.74 11.14 -1.22
CA PHE A 83 9.72 11.28 -0.14
C PHE A 83 10.30 12.71 -0.08
N GLN A 84 9.41 13.69 0.05
CA GLN A 84 9.66 15.12 -0.05
C GLN A 84 9.76 15.81 1.32
N ASN A 85 10.39 16.98 1.34
CA ASN A 85 10.67 17.74 2.56
C ASN A 85 9.43 18.02 3.40
N ASP A 86 8.30 18.39 2.79
CA ASP A 86 7.08 18.68 3.55
C ASP A 86 6.53 17.47 4.31
N PHE A 87 6.73 16.26 3.77
CA PHE A 87 6.31 15.02 4.43
C PHE A 87 7.35 14.50 5.44
N VAL A 88 8.61 14.92 5.35
CA VAL A 88 9.67 14.50 6.29
C VAL A 88 9.81 15.47 7.47
N ALA A 89 9.95 16.76 7.19
CA ALA A 89 10.29 17.78 8.19
C ALA A 89 9.52 19.11 8.03
N GLY A 90 8.72 19.27 6.98
CA GLY A 90 8.00 20.50 6.69
C GLY A 90 6.54 20.50 7.15
N SER A 91 5.67 21.14 6.37
CA SER A 91 4.32 21.55 6.80
C SER A 91 3.36 20.39 7.06
N LEU A 92 3.63 19.22 6.48
CA LEU A 92 2.81 18.02 6.57
C LEU A 92 3.63 16.80 7.02
N ALA A 93 4.60 17.02 7.92
CA ALA A 93 5.52 15.97 8.32
C ALA A 93 4.79 14.77 8.97
N ILE A 94 5.03 13.58 8.43
CA ILE A 94 4.32 12.34 8.80
C ILE A 94 4.50 11.99 10.29
N LYS A 95 5.67 12.30 10.86
CA LYS A 95 5.97 12.08 12.29
C LYS A 95 5.05 12.80 13.26
N HIS A 96 4.36 13.85 12.79
CA HIS A 96 3.36 14.58 13.59
C HIS A 96 1.96 13.96 13.50
N GLY A 97 1.76 12.96 12.63
CA GLY A 97 0.54 12.18 12.55
C GLY A 97 0.31 11.34 13.83
N PRO A 98 -0.94 10.92 14.09
CA PRO A 98 -1.28 10.05 15.23
C PRO A 98 -0.45 8.77 15.35
N ALA A 99 0.06 8.23 14.24
CA ALA A 99 0.91 7.05 14.24
C ALA A 99 2.32 7.31 14.80
N ARG A 100 2.78 8.57 14.80
CA ARG A 100 4.12 8.98 15.24
C ARG A 100 5.26 8.22 14.55
N GLN A 101 5.03 7.79 13.31
CA GLN A 101 6.03 7.12 12.49
C GLN A 101 6.99 8.15 11.90
N ASP A 102 8.30 7.99 12.12
CA ASP A 102 9.31 8.91 11.60
C ASP A 102 9.78 8.49 10.19
N PRO A 103 9.60 9.32 9.14
CA PRO A 103 10.14 9.06 7.81
C PRO A 103 11.63 8.76 7.76
N ILE A 104 12.42 9.30 8.70
CA ILE A 104 13.87 9.07 8.74
C ILE A 104 14.20 7.59 8.97
N GLU A 105 13.36 6.85 9.71
CA GLU A 105 13.56 5.42 9.95
C GLU A 105 13.45 4.58 8.66
N ALA A 106 12.73 5.07 7.64
CA ALA A 106 12.61 4.40 6.35
C ALA A 106 13.79 4.71 5.40
N LEU A 107 14.61 5.73 5.68
CA LEU A 107 15.66 6.17 4.76
C LEU A 107 16.79 5.16 4.60
N GLU A 108 17.22 4.50 5.68
CA GLU A 108 18.36 3.56 5.61
C GLU A 108 18.07 2.37 4.68
N PRO A 109 17.01 1.57 4.90
CA PRO A 109 16.70 0.44 4.01
C PRO A 109 16.35 0.92 2.59
N LEU A 110 15.68 2.07 2.44
CA LEU A 110 15.38 2.64 1.13
C LEU A 110 16.66 3.03 0.38
N ASN A 111 17.59 3.72 1.04
CA ASN A 111 18.87 4.08 0.44
C ASN A 111 19.73 2.85 0.16
N HIS A 112 19.61 1.78 0.94
CA HIS A 112 20.24 0.50 0.62
C HIS A 112 19.76 -0.02 -0.74
N LEU A 113 18.44 -0.09 -0.96
CA LEU A 113 17.86 -0.49 -2.25
C LEU A 113 18.25 0.45 -3.40
N LEU A 114 18.28 1.76 -3.16
CA LEU A 114 18.63 2.76 -4.18
C LEU A 114 20.10 2.69 -4.61
N ARG A 115 21.02 2.28 -3.73
CA ARG A 115 22.41 1.98 -4.14
C ARG A 115 22.48 0.82 -5.12
N ARG A 116 21.51 -0.10 -5.08
CA ARG A 116 21.35 -1.22 -6.02
C ARG A 116 20.57 -0.85 -7.30
N HIS A 117 20.38 0.44 -7.61
CA HIS A 117 19.60 0.93 -8.75
C HIS A 117 19.90 0.24 -10.09
N ALA A 118 21.14 -0.22 -10.33
CA ALA A 118 21.51 -0.95 -11.56
C ALA A 118 20.78 -2.29 -11.76
N HIS A 119 20.18 -2.84 -10.70
CA HIS A 119 19.39 -4.08 -10.75
C HIS A 119 17.91 -3.84 -11.07
N PHE A 120 17.42 -2.60 -10.93
CA PHE A 120 16.08 -2.24 -11.34
C PHE A 120 16.10 -1.80 -12.80
N ARG A 121 15.06 -2.16 -13.56
CA ARG A 121 14.90 -1.64 -14.92
C ARG A 121 14.71 -0.13 -14.90
N ARG A 122 14.04 0.38 -13.87
CA ARG A 122 13.85 1.81 -13.61
C ARG A 122 13.67 2.12 -12.12
N ILE A 123 14.24 3.24 -11.69
CA ILE A 123 13.86 3.93 -10.44
C ILE A 123 12.95 5.10 -10.82
N ILE A 124 11.84 5.26 -10.10
CA ILE A 124 10.89 6.35 -10.31
C ILE A 124 10.63 7.04 -8.98
N TYR A 125 10.73 8.37 -8.95
CA TYR A 125 10.27 9.18 -7.83
C TYR A 125 8.96 9.86 -8.23
N THR A 126 7.90 9.70 -7.45
CA THR A 126 6.74 10.58 -7.58
C THR A 126 6.94 11.82 -6.74
N LEU A 127 6.40 12.94 -7.22
CA LEU A 127 6.46 14.22 -6.56
C LEU A 127 5.04 14.77 -6.48
N ASP A 128 4.57 14.96 -5.27
CA ASP A 128 3.43 15.82 -5.03
C ASP A 128 3.80 17.26 -5.40
N TRP A 129 3.00 17.91 -6.25
CA TRP A 129 3.44 19.10 -6.97
C TRP A 129 2.31 20.10 -7.22
N HIS A 130 1.87 20.74 -6.14
CA HIS A 130 0.63 21.50 -6.07
C HIS A 130 0.78 22.99 -6.41
N PRO A 131 -0.11 23.56 -7.25
CA PRO A 131 -0.24 25.01 -7.38
C PRO A 131 -0.50 25.67 -6.02
N SER A 132 -0.06 26.91 -5.82
CA SER A 132 -0.19 27.58 -4.50
C SER A 132 -1.63 27.75 -4.02
N ASN A 133 -2.63 27.68 -4.92
CA ASN A 133 -4.06 27.77 -4.60
C ASN A 133 -4.80 26.42 -4.77
N HIS A 134 -4.11 25.28 -4.61
CA HIS A 134 -4.68 23.95 -4.84
C HIS A 134 -5.92 23.64 -3.97
N ILE A 135 -6.83 22.79 -4.48
CA ILE A 135 -8.12 22.48 -3.84
C ILE A 135 -8.01 21.69 -2.54
N SER A 136 -6.91 20.95 -2.36
CA SER A 136 -6.65 20.20 -1.13
C SER A 136 -6.20 21.10 0.02
N PHE A 137 -5.83 22.37 -0.22
CA PHE A 137 -5.31 23.23 0.84
C PHE A 137 -6.41 23.82 1.71
N TYR A 138 -6.31 23.59 3.02
CA TYR A 138 -7.19 24.15 4.04
C TYR A 138 -7.24 25.68 3.96
N GLU A 139 -6.10 26.33 3.74
CA GLU A 139 -5.98 27.78 3.64
C GLU A 139 -6.75 28.36 2.44
N HIS A 140 -7.00 27.55 1.41
CA HIS A 140 -7.58 27.97 0.13
C HIS A 140 -8.95 27.36 -0.16
N CYS A 141 -9.48 26.51 0.72
CA CYS A 141 -10.78 25.84 0.53
C CYS A 141 -11.97 26.82 0.42
N ARG A 142 -11.80 28.08 0.82
CA ARG A 142 -12.82 29.14 0.75
C ARG A 142 -12.55 30.21 -0.32
N ASN A 143 -11.59 29.97 -1.22
CA ASN A 143 -11.35 30.87 -2.34
C ASN A 143 -12.61 30.99 -3.23
N SER A 144 -12.76 32.13 -3.92
CA SER A 144 -13.93 32.44 -4.74
C SER A 144 -14.06 31.62 -6.02
N ASP A 145 -13.00 30.93 -6.43
CA ASP A 145 -12.93 30.08 -7.62
C ASP A 145 -13.44 28.64 -7.38
N ARG A 146 -13.90 28.33 -6.17
CA ARG A 146 -14.53 27.07 -5.77
C ARG A 146 -15.67 27.33 -4.80
N THR A 147 -16.52 26.35 -4.57
CA THR A 147 -17.69 26.53 -3.70
C THR A 147 -17.88 25.29 -2.83
N LEU A 148 -17.73 25.46 -1.52
CA LEU A 148 -18.10 24.44 -0.52
C LEU A 148 -19.62 24.19 -0.51
N SER A 149 -20.03 23.01 -0.07
CA SER A 149 -21.42 22.70 0.25
C SER A 149 -22.00 23.67 1.28
N LYS A 150 -23.33 23.82 1.34
CA LYS A 150 -23.98 24.70 2.33
C LYS A 150 -23.59 24.32 3.76
N GLU A 151 -23.49 23.03 4.03
CA GLU A 151 -23.09 22.46 5.33
C GLU A 151 -21.64 22.81 5.67
N ASP A 152 -20.71 22.67 4.71
CA ASP A 152 -19.28 22.93 4.95
C ASP A 152 -18.93 24.43 4.98
N LYS A 153 -19.71 25.28 4.32
CA LYS A 153 -19.51 26.75 4.36
C LYS A 153 -19.56 27.29 5.79
N ILE A 154 -20.51 26.80 6.59
CA ILE A 154 -20.72 27.26 7.97
C ILE A 154 -19.91 26.48 9.01
N ARG A 155 -19.32 25.34 8.62
CA ARG A 155 -18.52 24.50 9.52
C ARG A 155 -17.19 25.19 9.86
N LYS A 156 -16.80 25.15 11.13
CA LYS A 156 -15.44 25.53 11.56
C LYS A 156 -14.47 24.42 11.15
N LEU A 157 -13.92 24.55 9.94
CA LEU A 157 -13.01 23.58 9.35
C LEU A 157 -11.63 23.63 10.01
N LYS A 158 -10.92 22.51 9.96
CA LYS A 158 -9.52 22.36 10.33
C LYS A 158 -8.80 21.45 9.32
N PRO A 159 -7.45 21.43 9.28
CA PRO A 159 -6.72 20.41 8.55
C PRO A 159 -7.22 19.00 8.89
N PHE A 160 -7.21 18.14 7.87
CA PHE A 160 -7.72 16.77 7.83
C PHE A 160 -9.25 16.61 7.84
N ASP A 161 -10.03 17.70 7.88
CA ASP A 161 -11.46 17.59 7.63
C ASP A 161 -11.74 17.22 6.16
N THR A 162 -12.60 16.23 5.93
CA THR A 162 -13.18 16.00 4.59
C THR A 162 -14.38 16.92 4.38
N VAL A 163 -14.33 17.71 3.32
CA VAL A 163 -15.42 18.61 2.86
C VAL A 163 -16.02 18.10 1.57
N LYS A 164 -17.23 18.57 1.25
CA LYS A 164 -17.82 18.48 -0.08
C LYS A 164 -17.77 19.85 -0.74
N PHE A 165 -17.27 19.91 -1.96
CA PHE A 165 -17.44 21.05 -2.85
C PHE A 165 -18.69 20.82 -3.73
N ASP A 166 -19.46 21.88 -3.96
CA ASP A 166 -20.54 21.94 -4.97
C ASP A 166 -19.98 22.36 -6.34
N ASN A 167 -18.86 23.09 -6.36
CA ASN A 167 -18.11 23.43 -7.56
C ASN A 167 -16.60 23.46 -7.25
N PRO A 168 -15.79 22.52 -7.76
CA PRO A 168 -16.22 21.28 -8.46
C PRO A 168 -17.02 20.34 -7.54
N ASN A 169 -17.80 19.40 -8.07
CA ASN A 169 -18.74 18.59 -7.25
C ASN A 169 -18.14 17.25 -6.80
N PHE A 170 -17.35 17.25 -5.72
CA PHE A 170 -16.83 16.03 -5.10
C PHE A 170 -16.39 16.26 -3.64
N LYS A 171 -16.00 15.18 -2.95
CA LYS A 171 -15.44 15.25 -1.60
C LYS A 171 -13.92 15.36 -1.63
N GLN A 172 -13.35 16.21 -0.78
CA GLN A 172 -11.91 16.44 -0.68
C GLN A 172 -11.51 16.48 0.79
N THR A 173 -10.44 15.78 1.15
CA THR A 173 -9.78 15.97 2.45
C THR A 173 -8.89 17.20 2.38
N LEU A 174 -9.00 18.09 3.36
CA LEU A 174 -8.18 19.29 3.42
C LEU A 174 -6.87 19.01 4.17
N TYR A 175 -5.78 19.59 3.69
CA TYR A 175 -4.45 19.49 4.27
C TYR A 175 -3.87 20.90 4.48
N PRO A 176 -2.91 21.10 5.40
CA PRO A 176 -2.10 22.31 5.39
C PRO A 176 -1.46 22.48 4.01
N THR A 177 -1.19 23.71 3.58
CA THR A 177 -0.44 23.96 2.34
C THR A 177 0.90 23.22 2.37
N HIS A 178 1.16 22.40 1.35
CA HIS A 178 2.34 21.53 1.25
C HIS A 178 2.72 21.32 -0.21
N CYS A 179 3.97 20.92 -0.45
CA CYS A 179 4.50 20.52 -1.75
C CYS A 179 4.17 21.53 -2.87
N VAL A 180 4.20 22.82 -2.54
CA VAL A 180 3.91 23.89 -3.50
C VAL A 180 4.99 23.93 -4.57
N GLN A 181 4.60 24.07 -5.83
CA GLN A 181 5.54 24.05 -6.97
C GLN A 181 6.71 25.01 -6.78
N GLY A 182 7.93 24.47 -6.89
CA GLY A 182 9.18 25.23 -6.75
C GLY A 182 9.56 25.63 -5.33
N SER A 183 8.79 25.20 -4.31
CA SER A 183 9.12 25.43 -2.91
C SER A 183 10.09 24.37 -2.37
N TRP A 184 10.81 24.71 -1.31
CA TRP A 184 11.64 23.77 -0.56
C TRP A 184 10.85 22.52 -0.13
N GLY A 185 9.61 22.70 0.30
CA GLY A 185 8.74 21.62 0.77
C GLY A 185 8.45 20.57 -0.30
N ALA A 186 8.46 20.97 -1.58
CA ALA A 186 8.23 20.10 -2.72
C ALA A 186 9.50 19.41 -3.24
N GLU A 187 10.68 19.73 -2.73
CA GLU A 187 11.91 19.02 -3.09
C GLU A 187 11.98 17.65 -2.39
N LEU A 188 12.63 16.67 -3.02
CA LEU A 188 12.96 15.41 -2.35
C LEU A 188 13.86 15.65 -1.14
N CYS A 189 13.66 14.85 -0.09
CA CYS A 189 14.49 14.83 1.10
C CYS A 189 15.99 14.78 0.73
N PRO A 190 16.84 15.66 1.28
CA PRO A 190 18.27 15.73 0.94
C PRO A 190 19.03 14.42 1.17
N ASP A 191 18.63 13.66 2.18
CA ASP A 191 19.29 12.40 2.57
C ASP A 191 18.83 11.20 1.72
N LEU A 192 17.82 11.39 0.86
CA LEU A 192 17.38 10.37 -0.10
C LEU A 192 18.36 10.31 -1.28
N ILE A 193 18.93 9.14 -1.52
CA ILE A 193 19.78 8.90 -2.69
C ILE A 193 18.97 9.08 -3.96
N ARG A 194 19.53 9.79 -4.93
CA ARG A 194 18.92 9.98 -6.25
C ARG A 194 19.69 9.14 -7.26
N ALA A 195 19.05 8.10 -7.80
CA ALA A 195 19.64 7.30 -8.85
C ALA A 195 19.79 8.13 -10.14
N GLU A 196 20.94 8.06 -10.81
CA GLU A 196 21.27 8.89 -11.98
C GLU A 196 20.27 8.72 -13.14
N SER A 197 19.80 7.50 -13.36
CA SER A 197 18.84 7.18 -14.41
C SER A 197 17.38 7.25 -13.94
N ALA A 198 17.08 7.85 -12.79
CA ALA A 198 15.72 7.91 -12.30
C ALA A 198 14.79 8.75 -13.19
N LYS A 199 13.51 8.42 -13.17
CA LYS A 199 12.43 9.24 -13.73
C LYS A 199 11.69 9.93 -12.59
N TYR A 200 11.15 11.10 -12.87
CA TYR A 200 10.39 11.90 -11.92
C TYR A 200 9.01 12.10 -12.50
N VAL A 201 7.98 11.80 -11.71
CA VAL A 201 6.57 11.94 -12.11
C VAL A 201 5.89 12.90 -11.15
N GLN A 202 5.43 14.02 -11.67
CA GLN A 202 4.67 15.00 -10.87
C GLN A 202 3.18 14.62 -10.84
N LYS A 203 2.55 14.78 -9.69
CA LYS A 203 1.10 14.59 -9.49
C LYS A 203 0.51 15.75 -8.68
N GLY A 204 -0.81 15.88 -8.72
CA GLY A 204 -1.52 16.94 -7.98
C GLY A 204 -1.34 18.34 -8.56
N SER A 205 -0.92 18.46 -9.83
CA SER A 205 -0.60 19.75 -10.45
C SER A 205 -1.81 20.52 -10.97
N GLN A 206 -3.01 19.94 -10.91
CA GLN A 206 -4.25 20.60 -11.32
C GLN A 206 -4.89 21.31 -10.14
N VAL A 207 -5.22 22.60 -10.28
CA VAL A 207 -5.74 23.42 -9.16
C VAL A 207 -6.98 22.81 -8.50
N PHE A 208 -7.88 22.24 -9.31
CA PHE A 208 -9.21 21.83 -8.87
C PHE A 208 -9.38 20.32 -8.72
N VAL A 209 -8.31 19.53 -8.74
CA VAL A 209 -8.40 18.10 -8.50
C VAL A 209 -7.10 17.58 -7.90
N ASP A 210 -7.25 16.86 -6.79
CA ASP A 210 -6.14 16.26 -6.06
C ASP A 210 -5.77 14.89 -6.64
N ALA A 211 -4.53 14.44 -6.42
CA ALA A 211 -4.03 13.17 -6.93
C ALA A 211 -3.14 12.47 -5.90
N TYR A 212 -3.69 11.46 -5.23
CA TYR A 212 -2.90 10.61 -4.34
C TYR A 212 -2.09 9.56 -5.11
N SER A 213 -2.67 8.99 -6.15
CA SER A 213 -2.02 7.95 -6.94
C SER A 213 -1.01 8.55 -7.90
N GLY A 214 0.14 7.89 -8.02
CA GLY A 214 1.12 8.19 -9.05
C GLY A 214 0.62 7.93 -10.48
N PHE A 215 -0.55 7.28 -10.68
CA PHE A 215 -1.09 6.92 -12.00
C PHE A 215 -2.19 7.87 -12.51
N VAL A 216 -3.09 8.30 -11.64
CA VAL A 216 -4.30 9.05 -12.00
C VAL A 216 -4.76 9.89 -10.83
N ASP A 217 -5.43 11.01 -11.10
CA ASP A 217 -6.03 11.81 -10.05
C ASP A 217 -7.20 11.11 -9.33
N ASN A 218 -7.67 11.73 -8.24
CA ASN A 218 -8.71 11.18 -7.38
C ASN A 218 -10.09 11.06 -8.06
N GLN A 219 -10.29 11.73 -9.20
CA GLN A 219 -11.53 11.74 -9.98
C GLN A 219 -11.45 10.83 -11.23
N GLY A 220 -10.27 10.30 -11.56
CA GLY A 220 -10.04 9.49 -12.75
C GLY A 220 -9.88 10.30 -14.05
N GLU A 221 -9.74 11.62 -13.98
CA GLU A 221 -9.83 12.51 -15.16
C GLU A 221 -8.47 12.69 -15.84
N TYR A 222 -7.43 13.02 -15.06
CA TYR A 222 -6.07 13.26 -15.52
C TYR A 222 -5.17 12.09 -15.15
N ARG A 223 -4.60 11.45 -16.18
CA ARG A 223 -3.58 10.40 -16.04
C ARG A 223 -2.19 11.03 -16.04
N SER A 224 -1.31 10.50 -15.19
CA SER A 224 0.11 10.87 -15.20
C SER A 224 0.87 10.11 -16.29
N GLU A 225 2.16 10.42 -16.42
CA GLU A 225 3.10 9.71 -17.30
C GLU A 225 3.62 8.38 -16.72
N LEU A 226 3.24 8.00 -15.49
CA LEU A 226 3.78 6.81 -14.81
C LEU A 226 3.48 5.52 -15.59
N GLU A 227 2.22 5.25 -15.93
CA GLU A 227 1.89 4.04 -16.71
C GLU A 227 2.59 4.01 -18.07
N PRO A 228 2.56 5.08 -18.90
CA PRO A 228 3.32 5.14 -20.14
C PRO A 228 4.80 4.76 -19.99
N ILE A 229 5.51 5.34 -18.99
CA ILE A 229 6.93 5.03 -18.72
C ILE A 229 7.11 3.53 -18.43
N LEU A 230 6.28 2.97 -17.55
CA LEU A 230 6.37 1.56 -17.16
C LEU A 230 6.13 0.62 -18.37
N ARG A 231 5.14 0.92 -19.20
CA ARG A 231 4.78 0.12 -20.37
C ARG A 231 5.85 0.20 -21.46
N GLU A 232 6.37 1.39 -21.75
CA GLU A 232 7.44 1.59 -22.74
C GLU A 232 8.70 0.79 -22.37
N GLU A 233 9.02 0.72 -21.09
CA GLU A 233 10.18 -0.01 -20.60
C GLU A 233 9.95 -1.51 -20.39
N LYS A 234 8.72 -1.97 -20.67
CA LYS A 234 8.23 -3.35 -20.50
C LYS A 234 8.38 -3.83 -19.05
N ILE A 235 8.08 -2.94 -18.10
CA ILE A 235 8.12 -3.26 -16.68
C ILE A 235 6.83 -3.96 -16.29
N GLU A 236 6.96 -5.04 -15.53
CA GLU A 236 5.84 -5.91 -15.14
C GLU A 236 5.71 -6.03 -13.62
N ALA A 237 6.81 -5.85 -12.90
CA ALA A 237 6.87 -5.90 -11.44
C ALA A 237 7.18 -4.53 -10.83
N LEU A 238 6.43 -4.13 -9.81
CA LEU A 238 6.55 -2.84 -9.13
C LEU A 238 6.74 -3.07 -7.64
N PHE A 239 7.89 -2.61 -7.15
CA PHE A 239 8.13 -2.41 -5.73
C PHE A 239 7.83 -0.95 -5.40
N ILE A 240 6.93 -0.71 -4.45
CA ILE A 240 6.41 0.62 -4.13
C ILE A 240 6.69 0.92 -2.66
N CYS A 241 7.22 2.09 -2.37
CA CYS A 241 7.50 2.54 -1.00
C CYS A 241 7.37 4.05 -0.88
N GLY A 242 7.50 4.58 0.33
CA GLY A 242 7.56 6.02 0.57
C GLY A 242 6.44 6.54 1.48
N LEU A 243 5.90 7.71 1.16
CA LEU A 243 5.03 8.48 2.04
C LEU A 243 3.75 8.95 1.31
N ALA A 244 2.60 9.07 1.97
CA ALA A 244 2.23 8.35 3.18
C ALA A 244 1.71 6.94 2.81
N LEU A 245 2.02 5.94 3.64
CA LEU A 245 1.61 4.55 3.46
C LEU A 245 0.08 4.41 3.27
N ASP A 246 -0.67 5.10 4.12
CA ASP A 246 -2.14 5.11 4.18
C ASP A 246 -2.81 6.06 3.17
N ILE A 247 -2.04 6.77 2.34
CA ILE A 247 -2.57 7.71 1.33
C ILE A 247 -1.94 7.46 -0.05
N CYS A 248 -0.81 8.10 -0.36
CA CYS A 248 -0.25 8.10 -1.71
C CYS A 248 0.35 6.75 -2.11
N VAL A 249 1.05 6.08 -1.18
CA VAL A 249 1.63 4.76 -1.42
C VAL A 249 0.52 3.74 -1.68
N SER A 250 -0.50 3.69 -0.81
CA SER A 250 -1.62 2.75 -1.00
C SER A 250 -2.47 3.07 -2.23
N ALA A 251 -2.71 4.34 -2.55
CA ALA A 251 -3.41 4.72 -3.77
C ALA A 251 -2.64 4.28 -5.02
N THR A 252 -1.32 4.51 -5.05
CA THR A 252 -0.44 4.11 -6.15
C THR A 252 -0.39 2.58 -6.30
N ALA A 253 -0.23 1.85 -5.20
CA ALA A 253 -0.19 0.39 -5.21
C ALA A 253 -1.53 -0.24 -5.64
N ARG A 254 -2.64 0.33 -5.19
CA ARG A 254 -3.98 -0.09 -5.60
C ARG A 254 -4.17 0.05 -7.11
N ASP A 255 -3.77 1.17 -7.69
CA ASP A 255 -3.94 1.41 -9.12
C ASP A 255 -2.97 0.57 -9.96
N ALA A 256 -1.73 0.38 -9.51
CA ALA A 256 -0.80 -0.59 -10.08
C ALA A 256 -1.40 -2.00 -10.17
N ALA A 257 -2.01 -2.48 -9.09
CA ALA A 257 -2.65 -3.80 -9.05
C ALA A 257 -3.84 -3.90 -10.01
N LYS A 258 -4.68 -2.84 -10.07
CA LYS A 258 -5.80 -2.76 -11.03
C LYS A 258 -5.32 -2.79 -12.48
N LEU A 259 -4.17 -2.16 -12.76
CA LEU A 259 -3.48 -2.17 -14.05
C LEU A 259 -2.68 -3.46 -14.33
N LYS A 260 -2.81 -4.47 -13.45
CA LYS A 260 -2.26 -5.82 -13.60
C LYS A 260 -0.73 -5.91 -13.52
N PHE A 261 -0.07 -4.93 -12.91
CA PHE A 261 1.32 -5.09 -12.51
C PHE A 261 1.43 -6.07 -11.33
N LEU A 262 2.51 -6.86 -11.29
CA LEU A 262 2.91 -7.57 -10.07
C LEU A 262 3.33 -6.51 -9.06
N THR A 263 2.55 -6.33 -7.99
CA THR A 263 2.70 -5.17 -7.11
C THR A 263 3.09 -5.62 -5.71
N ALA A 264 4.06 -4.94 -5.12
CA ALA A 264 4.44 -5.10 -3.73
C ALA A 264 4.64 -3.73 -3.05
N VAL A 265 4.26 -3.62 -1.78
CA VAL A 265 4.57 -2.46 -0.94
C VAL A 265 5.67 -2.86 0.04
N ILE A 266 6.73 -2.04 0.10
CA ILE A 266 7.87 -2.24 1.01
C ILE A 266 7.58 -1.47 2.31
N LEU A 267 7.24 -2.18 3.37
CA LEU A 267 6.69 -1.64 4.62
C LEU A 267 7.72 -0.89 5.46
N ASP A 268 8.91 -1.47 5.67
CA ASP A 268 10.01 -0.82 6.39
C ASP A 268 10.49 0.47 5.71
N CYS A 269 10.41 0.53 4.37
CA CYS A 269 10.68 1.70 3.54
C CYS A 269 9.49 2.68 3.41
N SER A 270 8.41 2.48 4.16
CA SER A 270 7.21 3.32 4.12
C SER A 270 6.78 3.80 5.52
N LYS A 271 6.12 4.95 5.60
CA LYS A 271 5.55 5.50 6.86
C LYS A 271 4.20 6.17 6.58
N GLY A 272 3.27 6.12 7.53
CA GLY A 272 1.91 6.64 7.39
C GLY A 272 1.45 7.53 8.55
N LEU A 273 0.28 8.14 8.40
CA LEU A 273 -0.23 9.13 9.34
C LEU A 273 -0.97 8.52 10.52
N THR A 274 -1.80 7.50 10.30
CA THR A 274 -2.63 6.90 11.38
C THR A 274 -2.53 5.38 11.40
N HIS A 275 -2.46 4.78 12.60
CA HIS A 275 -2.43 3.32 12.75
C HIS A 275 -3.67 2.65 12.13
N GLU A 276 -4.84 3.25 12.29
CA GLU A 276 -6.11 2.72 11.79
C GLU A 276 -6.11 2.68 10.25
N GLN A 277 -5.80 3.79 9.58
CA GLN A 277 -5.81 3.84 8.12
C GLN A 277 -4.67 3.02 7.51
N ILE A 278 -3.50 2.97 8.14
CA ILE A 278 -2.41 2.08 7.71
C ILE A 278 -2.91 0.63 7.67
N ASN A 279 -3.53 0.16 8.76
CA ASN A 279 -4.03 -1.21 8.83
C ASN A 279 -5.14 -1.45 7.80
N GLU A 280 -6.11 -0.55 7.70
CA GLU A 280 -7.21 -0.62 6.73
C GLU A 280 -6.68 -0.70 5.29
N LYS A 281 -5.75 0.18 4.90
CA LYS A 281 -5.18 0.20 3.55
C LYS A 281 -4.31 -1.00 3.25
N CYS A 282 -3.54 -1.50 4.21
CA CYS A 282 -2.81 -2.75 4.02
C CYS A 282 -3.78 -3.93 3.78
N GLU A 283 -4.91 -4.02 4.50
CA GLU A 283 -5.92 -5.07 4.24
C GLU A 283 -6.58 -4.92 2.86
N GLU A 284 -6.95 -3.70 2.45
CA GLU A 284 -7.48 -3.43 1.11
C GLU A 284 -6.51 -3.86 0.01
N LEU A 285 -5.23 -3.55 0.16
CA LEU A 285 -4.18 -3.92 -0.79
C LEU A 285 -3.97 -5.44 -0.84
N ARG A 286 -3.99 -6.13 0.30
CA ARG A 286 -3.92 -7.60 0.36
C ARG A 286 -5.09 -8.26 -0.35
N ALA A 287 -6.29 -7.68 -0.26
CA ALA A 287 -7.47 -8.16 -0.98
C ALA A 287 -7.34 -7.98 -2.51
N LEU A 288 -6.49 -7.05 -2.95
CA LEU A 288 -6.14 -6.82 -4.36
C LEU A 288 -4.89 -7.60 -4.82
N ASN A 289 -4.43 -8.56 -4.03
CA ASN A 289 -3.22 -9.36 -4.29
C ASN A 289 -1.91 -8.57 -4.33
N VAL A 290 -1.86 -7.40 -3.70
CA VAL A 290 -0.59 -6.70 -3.47
C VAL A 290 0.14 -7.39 -2.33
N ALA A 291 1.42 -7.72 -2.56
CA ALA A 291 2.28 -8.31 -1.53
C ALA A 291 2.76 -7.22 -0.56
N MET A 292 2.70 -7.49 0.75
CA MET A 292 3.24 -6.59 1.77
C MET A 292 4.57 -7.19 2.24
N ILE A 293 5.68 -6.51 1.99
CA ILE A 293 7.01 -7.08 2.18
C ILE A 293 7.94 -6.09 2.88
N ASP A 294 9.09 -6.55 3.35
CA ASP A 294 10.19 -5.69 3.80
C ASP A 294 11.31 -5.62 2.75
N SER A 295 12.29 -4.74 2.94
CA SER A 295 13.36 -4.52 1.95
C SER A 295 14.17 -5.78 1.67
N THR A 296 14.29 -6.68 2.64
CA THR A 296 15.01 -7.96 2.53
C THR A 296 14.44 -8.86 1.42
N VAL A 297 13.11 -8.86 1.24
CA VAL A 297 12.44 -9.63 0.18
C VAL A 297 12.76 -9.05 -1.21
N VAL A 298 12.91 -7.73 -1.30
CA VAL A 298 13.35 -7.06 -2.52
C VAL A 298 14.80 -7.47 -2.82
N GLU A 299 15.67 -7.49 -1.83
CA GLU A 299 17.05 -7.95 -1.99
C GLU A 299 17.11 -9.40 -2.48
N GLU A 300 16.35 -10.30 -1.86
CA GLU A 300 16.26 -11.70 -2.31
C GLU A 300 15.76 -11.82 -3.76
N PHE A 301 14.79 -10.99 -4.17
CA PHE A 301 14.34 -10.91 -5.55
C PHE A 301 15.45 -10.46 -6.49
N LEU A 302 16.18 -9.39 -6.16
CA LEU A 302 17.26 -8.87 -6.98
C LEU A 302 18.46 -9.84 -7.07
N ASP A 303 18.70 -10.60 -6.01
CA ASP A 303 19.82 -11.54 -5.92
C ASP A 303 19.50 -12.90 -6.52
N SER A 304 18.27 -13.40 -6.37
CA SER A 304 17.94 -14.80 -6.66
C SER A 304 16.58 -15.02 -7.34
N HIS A 305 15.85 -13.95 -7.69
CA HIS A 305 14.48 -13.99 -8.24
C HIS A 305 13.45 -14.69 -7.34
N LYS A 306 13.77 -14.89 -6.05
CA LYS A 306 12.78 -15.28 -5.07
C LYS A 306 11.74 -14.17 -4.91
N MET A 307 10.48 -14.54 -4.84
CA MET A 307 9.39 -13.56 -4.85
C MET A 307 8.23 -14.00 -3.97
N PRO A 308 7.32 -13.08 -3.63
CA PRO A 308 6.11 -13.43 -2.91
C PRO A 308 5.28 -14.48 -3.66
N TRP A 309 4.73 -15.46 -2.94
CA TRP A 309 3.88 -16.50 -3.53
C TRP A 309 2.73 -15.93 -4.37
N ARG A 310 2.16 -14.79 -3.96
CA ARG A 310 1.12 -14.07 -4.71
C ARG A 310 1.53 -13.74 -6.15
N TRP A 311 2.79 -13.37 -6.38
CA TRP A 311 3.28 -13.08 -7.72
C TRP A 311 3.39 -14.34 -8.57
N VAL A 312 3.86 -15.44 -7.98
CA VAL A 312 3.87 -16.76 -8.63
C VAL A 312 2.45 -17.16 -9.03
N CYS A 313 1.47 -17.00 -8.13
CA CYS A 313 0.07 -17.28 -8.43
C CYS A 313 -0.44 -16.44 -9.62
N GLN A 314 -0.16 -15.15 -9.62
CA GLN A 314 -0.59 -14.23 -10.68
C GLN A 314 0.05 -14.57 -12.03
N LEU A 315 1.34 -14.92 -12.05
CA LEU A 315 2.06 -15.33 -13.27
C LEU A 315 1.57 -16.66 -13.83
N ALA A 316 1.25 -17.61 -12.95
CA ALA A 316 0.70 -18.92 -13.31
C ALA A 316 -0.81 -18.89 -13.62
N GLY A 317 -1.49 -17.77 -13.32
CA GLY A 317 -2.94 -17.64 -13.49
C GLY A 317 -3.76 -18.49 -12.52
N ILE A 318 -3.19 -18.85 -11.36
CA ILE A 318 -3.90 -19.61 -10.32
C ILE A 318 -4.51 -18.65 -9.27
N PRO A 319 -5.68 -18.99 -8.71
CA PRO A 319 -6.27 -18.20 -7.63
C PRO A 319 -5.35 -18.17 -6.41
N PHE A 320 -5.13 -16.99 -5.85
CA PHE A 320 -4.53 -16.87 -4.52
C PHE A 320 -5.66 -16.95 -3.48
N GLU A 321 -5.66 -18.00 -2.66
CA GLU A 321 -6.57 -18.07 -1.50
C GLU A 321 -5.90 -17.37 -0.31
N SER A 322 -6.41 -16.20 0.07
CA SER A 322 -6.01 -15.60 1.35
C SER A 322 -6.54 -16.46 2.51
N ALA A 323 -5.81 -16.53 3.62
CA ALA A 323 -6.26 -17.21 4.83
C ALA A 323 -7.67 -16.75 5.29
N SER A 324 -8.02 -15.48 5.04
CA SER A 324 -9.37 -14.92 5.26
C SER A 324 -10.44 -15.53 4.35
N ALA A 325 -10.14 -15.74 3.06
CA ALA A 325 -11.04 -16.41 2.12
C ALA A 325 -11.18 -17.92 2.40
N ALA A 326 -10.14 -18.56 2.93
CA ALA A 326 -10.18 -19.96 3.35
C ALA A 326 -11.03 -20.15 4.62
N LEU A 327 -10.91 -19.26 5.62
CA LEU A 327 -11.77 -19.27 6.80
C LEU A 327 -13.24 -19.07 6.44
N ASN A 328 -13.57 -18.10 5.58
CA ASN A 328 -14.95 -17.81 5.16
C ASN A 328 -15.58 -18.96 4.35
N ARG A 329 -14.79 -19.71 3.58
CA ARG A 329 -15.28 -20.93 2.92
C ARG A 329 -15.45 -22.10 3.89
N SER A 330 -14.59 -22.23 4.89
CA SER A 330 -14.74 -23.26 5.92
C SER A 330 -15.98 -23.03 6.80
N THR A 331 -16.32 -21.78 7.12
CA THR A 331 -17.57 -21.44 7.82
C THR A 331 -18.80 -21.59 6.93
N GLN A 332 -18.75 -21.22 5.64
CA GLN A 332 -19.85 -21.48 4.70
C GLN A 332 -20.11 -22.98 4.46
N ASN A 333 -19.05 -23.79 4.37
CA ASN A 333 -19.18 -25.24 4.21
C ASN A 333 -19.63 -25.93 5.52
N GLY A 334 -19.22 -25.43 6.69
CA GLY A 334 -19.69 -25.92 8.00
C GLY A 334 -21.18 -25.59 8.28
N ILE A 335 -21.70 -24.48 7.74
CA ILE A 335 -23.13 -24.15 7.82
C ILE A 335 -23.97 -25.04 6.88
N HIS A 336 -23.40 -25.50 5.76
CA HIS A 336 -24.09 -26.43 4.84
C HIS A 336 -24.15 -27.87 5.37
N GLU A 337 -23.18 -28.32 6.16
CA GLU A 337 -23.23 -29.66 6.79
C GLU A 337 -24.18 -29.73 8.00
N LEU A 338 -24.42 -28.62 8.71
CA LEU A 338 -25.38 -28.58 9.82
C LEU A 338 -26.86 -28.53 9.37
N ASN A 339 -27.12 -28.12 8.12
CA ASN A 339 -28.49 -28.01 7.59
C ASN A 339 -28.99 -29.27 6.84
N HIS A 340 -28.18 -30.31 6.69
CA HIS A 340 -28.58 -31.56 6.02
C HIS A 340 -28.94 -32.72 6.96
N ASN A 341 -28.93 -32.51 8.28
CA ASN A 341 -29.32 -33.53 9.28
C ASN A 341 -30.54 -33.10 10.11
N SER A 342 -31.66 -32.73 9.49
CA SER A 342 -32.96 -32.70 10.20
C SER A 342 -34.17 -32.77 9.28
N THR A 343 -34.41 -33.90 8.61
CA THR A 343 -35.75 -34.24 8.11
C THR A 343 -35.99 -35.75 8.19
N ALA A 344 -36.58 -36.22 9.29
CA ALA A 344 -37.35 -37.47 9.33
C ALA A 344 -38.33 -37.49 10.51
N ASN A 345 -39.60 -37.78 10.19
CA ASN A 345 -40.74 -38.14 11.05
C ASN A 345 -41.35 -36.99 11.89
N GLY A 346 -42.66 -36.77 11.98
CA GLY A 346 -43.83 -37.55 11.57
C GLY A 346 -44.95 -37.34 12.60
N HIS A 347 -46.01 -36.63 12.19
CA HIS A 347 -47.40 -36.68 12.67
C HIS A 347 -47.81 -36.43 14.14
N ALA A 348 -48.60 -35.34 14.28
CA ALA A 348 -49.87 -35.17 15.00
C ALA A 348 -49.94 -35.33 16.53
N SER A 349 -50.32 -34.23 17.22
CA SER A 349 -51.56 -34.10 18.04
C SER A 349 -51.63 -32.70 18.69
N LYS A 350 -52.79 -32.05 18.60
CA LYS A 350 -53.24 -30.93 19.46
C LYS A 350 -53.73 -31.53 20.80
N PRO A 351 -53.72 -30.82 21.97
CA PRO A 351 -54.55 -29.62 22.13
C PRO A 351 -54.07 -28.54 23.13
N GLU A 352 -54.88 -27.46 23.13
CA GLU A 352 -55.25 -26.58 24.25
C GLU A 352 -54.42 -25.35 24.66
N ARG A 353 -55.22 -24.31 24.97
CA ARG A 353 -54.89 -22.93 25.30
C ARG A 353 -54.32 -22.84 26.71
N THR A 354 -53.40 -21.90 26.92
CA THR A 354 -53.50 -20.95 28.03
C THR A 354 -52.66 -19.70 27.74
N SER A 355 -53.27 -18.57 28.04
CA SER A 355 -52.75 -17.21 28.03
C SER A 355 -51.55 -17.04 28.96
N MET A 356 -50.60 -16.17 28.59
CA MET A 356 -50.12 -15.12 29.51
C MET A 356 -49.49 -13.96 28.74
N HIS A 357 -49.75 -12.79 29.27
CA HIS A 357 -49.50 -11.44 28.79
C HIS A 357 -48.22 -10.89 29.43
N ASN A 358 -47.74 -9.75 28.91
CA ASN A 358 -46.67 -8.87 29.42
C ASN A 358 -45.25 -9.27 28.98
N GLY A 359 -44.40 -8.38 28.48
CA GLY A 359 -44.50 -6.95 28.25
C GLY A 359 -43.14 -6.46 27.75
N GLU A 360 -43.11 -5.74 26.64
CA GLU A 360 -41.95 -4.97 26.19
C GLU A 360 -41.87 -3.67 27.01
N ALA A 361 -40.72 -3.36 27.59
CA ALA A 361 -40.14 -2.00 27.61
C ALA A 361 -38.79 -1.96 28.33
N HIS A 362 -37.91 -1.11 27.77
CA HIS A 362 -36.72 -0.47 28.34
C HIS A 362 -35.43 -1.30 28.45
N ILE A 363 -34.39 -0.83 27.76
CA ILE A 363 -33.21 -0.20 28.39
C ILE A 363 -32.56 0.76 27.37
N ALA A 364 -32.57 2.04 27.72
CA ALA A 364 -31.66 3.06 27.22
C ALA A 364 -31.03 3.74 28.45
N LYS A 365 -29.79 4.23 28.27
CA LYS A 365 -28.92 5.01 29.17
C LYS A 365 -27.89 4.27 30.03
N GLY A 366 -26.64 4.66 29.76
CA GLY A 366 -25.56 4.85 30.73
C GLY A 366 -24.22 4.94 29.98
N ILE A 367 -23.28 5.86 30.19
CA ILE A 367 -23.04 6.89 31.21
C ILE A 367 -22.07 7.93 30.57
N ARG A 368 -22.23 9.21 30.91
CA ARG A 368 -21.24 10.28 30.73
C ARG A 368 -20.76 10.73 32.12
N GLU A 369 -19.48 11.09 32.16
CA GLU A 369 -18.80 12.07 33.04
C GLU A 369 -18.43 11.72 34.50
N ALA A 370 -17.13 11.84 34.77
CA ALA A 370 -16.48 12.62 35.84
C ALA A 370 -14.94 12.44 35.69
N ASN A 371 -14.02 13.35 35.96
CA ASN A 371 -13.97 14.80 36.22
C ASN A 371 -12.47 15.20 36.20
N GLU A 372 -12.18 16.48 35.91
CA GLU A 372 -10.92 17.21 36.17
C GLU A 372 -10.59 17.20 37.69
N VAL A 373 -9.35 17.38 38.21
CA VAL A 373 -8.45 18.55 38.21
C VAL A 373 -7.20 18.11 39.01
N GLN A 374 -5.99 18.49 38.58
CA GLN A 374 -4.94 19.02 39.49
C GLN A 374 -3.82 19.74 38.72
N ASP A 375 -3.79 21.06 38.91
CA ASP A 375 -2.68 21.96 38.56
C ASP A 375 -1.45 21.71 39.44
N SER A 376 -0.26 21.78 38.84
CA SER A 376 0.92 22.36 39.52
C SER A 376 1.97 22.89 38.53
N ASN A 377 2.16 24.21 38.58
CA ASN A 377 3.40 24.97 38.47
C ASN A 377 4.52 24.47 37.55
N PHE A 378 4.77 25.19 36.45
CA PHE A 378 6.14 25.42 35.99
C PHE A 378 6.36 26.89 35.62
N VAL A 379 7.33 27.47 36.31
CA VAL A 379 7.76 28.87 36.24
C VAL A 379 8.56 29.08 34.96
N ALA A 380 8.27 30.18 34.25
CA ALA A 380 9.07 30.68 33.16
C ALA A 380 10.37 31.30 33.69
N SER A 381 11.52 30.70 33.38
CA SER A 381 12.82 31.36 33.46
C SER A 381 13.16 31.93 32.07
N ARG A 382 13.20 33.26 32.01
CA ARG A 382 13.87 34.03 30.96
C ARG A 382 15.36 33.85 31.15
N ASP A 383 16.07 33.40 30.11
CA ASP A 383 17.50 33.63 29.98
C ASP A 383 17.76 34.43 28.70
N ASP A 384 18.20 35.66 28.94
CA ASP A 384 18.82 36.56 27.98
C ASP A 384 20.19 35.99 27.58
N GLY A 385 20.32 35.60 26.31
CA GLY A 385 21.57 35.19 25.68
C GLY A 385 21.91 36.14 24.53
N SER A 386 22.75 37.13 24.84
CA SER A 386 23.33 38.16 23.98
C SER A 386 23.71 37.70 22.56
N ILE A 387 23.15 38.38 21.55
CA ILE A 387 23.65 38.42 20.18
C ILE A 387 24.88 39.31 20.13
N SER A 388 26.03 38.76 19.76
CA SER A 388 27.21 39.54 19.38
C SER A 388 27.37 39.54 17.86
N HIS A 389 27.31 40.75 17.29
CA HIS A 389 27.66 41.05 15.91
C HIS A 389 29.14 40.70 15.64
N LYS A 390 29.40 39.96 14.55
CA LYS A 390 30.60 40.13 13.75
C LYS A 390 30.25 40.13 12.27
N GLN A 391 30.36 41.31 11.67
CA GLN A 391 30.57 41.52 10.25
C GLN A 391 31.82 40.75 9.79
N ALA A 392 31.73 40.14 8.62
CA ALA A 392 32.86 40.03 7.70
C ALA A 392 32.32 40.01 6.28
N ASP A 393 32.54 41.13 5.59
CA ASP A 393 32.69 41.18 4.14
C ASP A 393 33.65 40.08 3.67
N ASN A 394 33.33 39.44 2.54
CA ASN A 394 34.22 39.38 1.39
C ASN A 394 33.52 38.64 0.25
N GLY A 395 33.19 39.39 -0.80
CA GLY A 395 32.84 38.82 -2.09
C GLY A 395 34.07 38.19 -2.75
N ILE A 396 33.86 37.06 -3.40
CA ILE A 396 34.68 36.60 -4.53
C ILE A 396 33.72 36.01 -5.57
N THR A 397 33.67 36.70 -6.70
CA THR A 397 33.24 36.21 -8.02
C THR A 397 33.94 34.91 -8.40
N VAL A 398 33.17 33.87 -8.74
CA VAL A 398 33.12 33.21 -10.06
C VAL A 398 31.70 32.69 -10.26
#